data_AF-A0A916NP36-F1
#
_entry.id   AF-A0A916NP36-F1
#
_cell.length_a   1.000
_cell.length_b   1.000
_cell.length_c   1.000
_cell.angle_alpha   90.00
_cell.angle_beta   90.00
_cell.angle_gamma   90.00
#
_symmetry.space_group_name_H-M   'P 1'
#
loop_
_entity.id
_entity.type
_entity.pdbx_description
1 polymer ?
#
loop_
_entity_poly.entity_id
_entity_poly.type
_entity_poly.pdbx_seq_one_letter_code
_entity_poly.pdbx_strand_id
1 'polypeptide(L)'
;MVGAGVISAGLVGVFAFPAYATPETEELRFTTPVQQELVTADAEASVQTQLPEAKKEVVATPAVVTTTDDAAEDTSNGGFDGKDLPAGEGASGLVAAALAQVGDYQDCTAVVERALRAIGYSVGDLGTIPSQYLAYGSLVTSGGYAPGDILFWPGSHVAVYIGNGQAVHGGWNGSTVVAGLSTIHGYPSAVVRLK
;
A
#
# COMPACT_ATOMS: atom_id res chain seq x y z
N MET A 1 -5.25 35.05 55.65
CA MET A 1 -4.18 34.24 56.28
C MET A 1 -4.28 32.83 55.72
N VAL A 2 -3.16 32.31 55.20
CA VAL A 2 -2.65 30.91 55.30
C VAL A 2 -3.73 29.80 55.27
N GLY A 3 -3.74 28.81 54.39
CA GLY A 3 -2.66 28.10 53.72
C GLY A 3 -3.10 26.63 53.60
N ALA A 4 -2.67 25.98 52.53
CA ALA A 4 -3.07 24.65 52.09
C ALA A 4 -2.72 23.51 53.08
N GLY A 5 -3.49 22.42 53.01
CA GLY A 5 -3.14 21.12 53.60
C GLY A 5 -3.68 19.99 52.72
N VAL A 6 -2.80 19.35 51.96
CA VAL A 6 -3.04 18.11 51.21
C VAL A 6 -2.56 16.93 52.05
N ILE A 7 -3.34 15.83 52.09
CA ILE A 7 -2.89 14.52 52.60
C ILE A 7 -3.42 13.40 51.68
N SER A 8 -2.47 12.83 50.94
CA SER A 8 -2.20 11.40 50.66
C SER A 8 -3.24 10.40 50.12
N ALA A 9 -2.79 9.78 49.02
CA ALA A 9 -2.55 8.33 48.81
C ALA A 9 -3.70 7.39 48.37
N GLY A 10 -3.54 6.85 47.15
CA GLY A 10 -4.10 5.57 46.68
C GLY A 10 -3.34 5.13 45.42
N LEU A 11 -2.28 4.34 45.57
CA LEU A 11 -2.23 2.89 45.27
C LEU A 11 -2.29 2.56 43.77
N VAL A 12 -1.12 2.59 43.11
CA VAL A 12 -0.93 2.01 41.77
C VAL A 12 -0.32 0.62 41.94
N GLY A 13 -1.00 -0.38 41.37
CA GLY A 13 -0.72 -1.80 41.55
C GLY A 13 0.65 -2.25 41.07
N VAL A 14 1.21 -3.20 41.82
CA VAL A 14 2.39 -3.99 41.46
C VAL A 14 1.97 -5.07 40.47
N PHE A 15 2.45 -4.99 39.24
CA PHE A 15 2.53 -6.15 38.33
C PHE A 15 3.99 -6.55 38.20
N ALA A 16 4.29 -7.72 38.76
CA ALA A 16 5.57 -8.39 38.70
C ALA A 16 5.74 -9.09 37.35
N PHE A 17 6.89 -8.90 36.72
CA PHE A 17 7.40 -9.79 35.67
C PHE A 17 8.59 -10.57 36.25
N PRO A 18 8.66 -11.91 36.10
CA PRO A 18 9.85 -12.65 36.49
C PRO A 18 10.87 -12.59 35.34
N ALA A 19 11.96 -11.84 35.52
CA ALA A 19 13.13 -11.90 34.65
C ALA A 19 14.18 -12.81 35.31
N TYR A 20 14.33 -14.02 34.77
CA TYR A 20 15.44 -14.91 35.10
C TYR A 20 16.61 -14.63 34.15
N ALA A 21 17.83 -14.79 34.69
CA ALA A 21 19.13 -14.96 34.04
C ALA A 21 19.99 -13.69 33.77
N THR A 22 21.00 -13.57 34.63
CA THR A 22 22.25 -12.81 34.57
C THR A 22 23.16 -13.26 33.41
N PRO A 23 24.18 -12.47 33.03
CA PRO A 23 25.49 -12.65 33.67
C PRO A 23 26.22 -11.35 34.08
N GLU A 24 26.84 -11.50 35.25
CA GLU A 24 27.97 -10.85 35.90
C GLU A 24 28.91 -9.97 35.03
N THR A 25 29.34 -8.82 35.56
CA THR A 25 30.77 -8.47 35.82
C THR A 25 30.84 -7.11 36.56
N GLU A 26 31.58 -7.09 37.67
CA GLU A 26 32.01 -5.94 38.49
C GLU A 26 32.67 -4.83 37.64
N GLU A 27 32.61 -3.52 37.95
CA GLU A 27 33.32 -2.86 39.05
C GLU A 27 32.86 -1.38 39.08
N LEU A 28 32.46 -0.87 40.25
CA LEU A 28 33.22 0.12 41.03
C LEU A 28 33.62 1.41 40.28
N ARG A 29 32.92 2.53 40.55
CA ARG A 29 33.44 3.70 41.32
C ARG A 29 32.67 5.02 41.05
N PHE A 30 32.30 5.64 42.17
CA PHE A 30 32.38 7.07 42.50
C PHE A 30 31.39 8.11 41.92
N THR A 31 30.58 8.61 42.87
CA THR A 31 30.33 10.02 43.23
C THR A 31 29.51 10.94 42.31
N THR A 32 28.44 11.46 42.89
CA THR A 32 27.72 12.73 42.64
C THR A 32 28.65 13.96 42.74
N PRO A 33 28.18 15.22 42.56
CA PRO A 33 27.04 15.80 41.78
C PRO A 33 27.49 17.03 40.93
N VAL A 34 26.55 17.89 40.45
CA VAL A 34 26.67 19.38 40.28
C VAL A 34 26.45 19.94 38.86
N GLN A 35 25.28 20.61 38.75
CA GLN A 35 24.96 21.88 38.06
C GLN A 35 25.08 21.99 36.53
N GLN A 36 23.93 22.29 35.92
CA GLN A 36 23.88 23.06 34.68
C GLN A 36 23.27 24.43 35.00
N GLU A 37 24.15 25.42 34.98
CA GLU A 37 23.89 26.84 35.19
C GLU A 37 23.17 27.45 33.98
N LEU A 38 22.19 28.32 34.27
CA LEU A 38 21.45 29.12 33.31
C LEU A 38 22.38 30.07 32.56
N VAL A 39 22.24 30.14 31.23
CA VAL A 39 22.57 31.34 30.46
C VAL A 39 21.32 31.79 29.74
N THR A 40 20.84 32.95 30.16
CA THR A 40 19.78 33.74 29.53
C THR A 40 20.30 34.40 28.26
N ALA A 41 19.55 34.29 27.17
CA ALA A 41 19.62 35.23 26.07
C ALA A 41 18.19 35.63 25.71
N ASP A 42 17.90 36.88 26.08
CA ASP A 42 16.72 37.66 25.77
C ASP A 42 16.68 38.02 24.28
N ALA A 43 15.54 37.81 23.64
CA ALA A 43 15.16 38.52 22.43
C ALA A 43 13.63 38.37 22.23
N GLU A 44 12.89 39.31 22.80
CA GLU A 44 11.52 39.59 22.41
C GLU A 44 11.47 40.08 20.95
N ALA A 45 10.72 39.38 20.09
CA ALA A 45 10.16 39.97 18.88
C ALA A 45 8.88 39.21 18.50
N SER A 46 7.77 39.82 18.89
CA SER A 46 6.39 39.47 18.56
C SER A 46 6.08 39.81 17.10
N VAL A 47 5.60 38.84 16.32
CA VAL A 47 4.68 39.06 15.19
C VAL A 47 3.75 37.86 15.03
N GLN A 48 2.44 38.12 15.07
CA GLN A 48 1.37 37.18 14.78
C GLN A 48 1.21 36.92 13.27
N THR A 49 0.51 35.82 12.97
CA THR A 49 -0.33 35.64 11.77
C THR A 49 0.41 35.24 10.50
N GLN A 50 0.19 34.00 10.04
CA GLN A 50 -0.54 33.70 8.79
C GLN A 50 -0.52 32.18 8.49
N LEU A 51 -1.70 31.58 8.61
CA LEU A 51 -2.09 30.34 7.93
C LEU A 51 -1.99 30.57 6.41
N PRO A 52 -1.24 29.75 5.65
CA PRO A 52 -1.42 29.73 4.22
C PRO A 52 -2.51 28.72 3.88
N GLU A 53 -3.70 29.26 3.60
CA GLU A 53 -4.68 28.66 2.71
C GLU A 53 -4.01 28.54 1.32
N ALA A 54 -3.34 27.41 1.07
CA ALA A 54 -2.74 27.12 -0.24
C ALA A 54 -3.83 26.64 -1.20
N LYS A 55 -4.57 27.62 -1.72
CA LYS A 55 -5.12 27.73 -3.07
C LYS A 55 -4.84 26.50 -3.96
N LYS A 56 -5.92 25.77 -4.25
CA LYS A 56 -6.15 24.95 -5.43
C LYS A 56 -5.51 25.57 -6.67
N GLU A 57 -4.37 25.04 -7.10
CA GLU A 57 -3.74 25.36 -8.38
C GLU A 57 -3.69 24.08 -9.21
N VAL A 58 -4.57 24.06 -10.22
CA VAL A 58 -4.68 23.05 -11.26
C VAL A 58 -3.53 23.28 -12.24
N VAL A 59 -2.48 22.45 -12.21
CA VAL A 59 -1.64 22.16 -13.38
C VAL A 59 -1.00 20.78 -13.22
N ALA A 60 -1.65 19.77 -13.78
CA ALA A 60 -1.02 18.71 -14.57
C ALA A 60 -2.15 17.86 -15.14
N THR A 61 -2.51 18.19 -16.37
CA THR A 61 -3.18 17.28 -17.31
C THR A 61 -2.66 15.86 -17.08
N PRO A 62 -3.51 14.83 -16.98
CA PRO A 62 -3.01 13.47 -16.96
C PRO A 62 -2.16 13.30 -18.22
N ALA A 63 -0.88 13.00 -18.04
CA ALA A 63 -0.08 12.44 -19.12
C ALA A 63 -0.74 11.10 -19.43
N VAL A 64 -1.70 11.13 -20.36
CA VAL A 64 -2.04 9.96 -21.15
C VAL A 64 -0.75 9.65 -21.88
N VAL A 65 0.08 8.80 -21.27
CA VAL A 65 1.10 8.07 -22.01
C VAL A 65 0.28 7.19 -22.94
N THR A 66 -0.04 7.76 -24.10
CA THR A 66 -0.51 7.01 -25.26
C THR A 66 0.72 6.24 -25.72
N THR A 67 1.02 5.12 -25.06
CA THR A 67 1.84 4.11 -25.70
C THR A 67 1.02 3.65 -26.89
N THR A 68 1.43 4.15 -28.05
CA THR A 68 1.07 3.62 -29.37
C THR A 68 1.01 2.11 -29.33
N ASP A 69 -0.02 1.55 -29.98
CA ASP A 69 -0.14 0.16 -30.41
C ASP A 69 1.21 -0.54 -30.56
N ASP A 70 1.67 -1.16 -29.48
CA ASP A 70 2.45 -2.39 -29.57
C ASP A 70 1.46 -3.48 -29.18
N ALA A 71 0.61 -3.84 -30.15
CA ALA A 71 0.11 -5.20 -30.25
C ALA A 71 1.35 -6.10 -30.47
N ALA A 72 2.10 -6.32 -29.39
CA ALA A 72 3.06 -7.39 -29.33
C ALA A 72 2.25 -8.67 -29.56
N GLU A 73 2.41 -9.26 -30.75
CA GLU A 73 2.16 -10.69 -30.92
C GLU A 73 3.16 -11.42 -30.01
N ASP A 74 2.76 -11.54 -28.74
CA ASP A 74 3.47 -12.30 -27.75
C ASP A 74 3.05 -13.75 -27.89
N THR A 75 3.96 -14.56 -28.43
CA THR A 75 3.86 -16.02 -28.33
C THR A 75 4.08 -16.41 -26.88
N SER A 76 3.01 -16.29 -26.10
CA SER A 76 2.94 -16.54 -24.68
C SER A 76 3.21 -18.00 -24.35
N ASN A 77 4.26 -18.20 -23.57
CA ASN A 77 4.47 -19.45 -22.85
C ASN A 77 3.54 -19.42 -21.62
N GLY A 78 2.37 -20.08 -21.74
CA GLY A 78 1.48 -20.32 -20.59
C GLY A 78 0.00 -20.13 -20.90
N GLY A 79 -0.61 -21.01 -21.70
CA GLY A 79 -2.07 -21.24 -21.76
C GLY A 79 -2.99 -20.09 -22.17
N PHE A 80 -2.50 -18.86 -22.30
CA PHE A 80 -3.29 -17.66 -22.60
C PHE A 80 -2.92 -17.04 -23.95
N ASP A 81 -3.87 -16.92 -24.86
CA ASP A 81 -3.62 -16.61 -26.29
C ASP A 81 -3.38 -15.11 -26.58
N GLY A 82 -3.17 -14.29 -25.55
CA GLY A 82 -2.99 -12.83 -25.67
C GLY A 82 -4.21 -12.06 -26.19
N LYS A 83 -5.32 -12.76 -26.48
CA LYS A 83 -6.56 -12.15 -26.99
C LYS A 83 -7.45 -11.67 -25.85
N ASP A 84 -8.09 -10.53 -26.07
CA ASP A 84 -9.10 -10.00 -25.17
C ASP A 84 -10.43 -10.75 -25.27
N LEU A 85 -10.93 -11.14 -24.12
CA LEU A 85 -12.31 -11.57 -23.91
C LEU A 85 -13.16 -10.37 -23.49
N PRO A 86 -14.48 -10.39 -23.75
CA PRO A 86 -15.37 -9.37 -23.22
C PRO A 86 -15.33 -9.33 -21.68
N ALA A 87 -15.52 -8.15 -21.11
CA ALA A 87 -15.56 -7.94 -19.67
C ALA A 87 -16.71 -8.75 -19.02
N GLY A 88 -16.43 -9.40 -17.89
CA GLY A 88 -17.43 -10.12 -17.09
C GLY A 88 -18.35 -9.20 -16.27
N GLU A 89 -19.37 -9.77 -15.63
CA GLU A 89 -20.20 -9.04 -14.67
C GLU A 89 -19.34 -8.56 -13.48
N GLY A 90 -19.51 -7.32 -13.05
CA GLY A 90 -18.69 -6.69 -11.98
C GLY A 90 -17.28 -6.25 -12.41
N ALA A 91 -16.80 -6.69 -13.58
CA ALA A 91 -15.44 -6.43 -14.04
C ALA A 91 -15.18 -4.94 -14.38
N SER A 92 -16.18 -4.25 -14.90
CA SER A 92 -16.08 -2.81 -15.21
C SER A 92 -15.87 -1.95 -13.96
N GLY A 93 -16.47 -2.33 -12.83
CA GLY A 93 -16.25 -1.67 -11.55
C GLY A 93 -14.83 -1.85 -11.05
N LEU A 94 -14.27 -3.06 -11.19
CA LEU A 94 -12.90 -3.35 -10.77
C LEU A 94 -11.90 -2.57 -11.61
N VAL A 95 -12.08 -2.56 -12.93
CA VAL A 95 -11.24 -1.80 -13.86
C VAL A 95 -11.29 -0.31 -13.54
N ALA A 96 -12.48 0.25 -13.36
CA ALA A 96 -12.64 1.66 -13.02
C ALA A 96 -11.98 2.00 -11.67
N ALA A 97 -12.13 1.14 -10.67
CA ALA A 97 -11.53 1.32 -9.36
C ALA A 97 -10.00 1.17 -9.38
N ALA A 98 -9.45 0.29 -10.21
CA ALA A 98 -8.01 0.16 -10.40
C ALA A 98 -7.44 1.39 -11.14
N LEU A 99 -8.11 1.84 -12.21
CA LEU A 99 -7.70 3.03 -12.97
C LEU A 99 -7.75 4.31 -12.13
N ALA A 100 -8.71 4.43 -11.21
CA ALA A 100 -8.82 5.57 -10.30
C ALA A 100 -7.62 5.72 -9.35
N GLN A 101 -6.81 4.67 -9.20
CA GLN A 101 -5.64 4.63 -8.32
C GLN A 101 -4.33 4.94 -9.05
N VAL A 102 -4.36 5.15 -10.38
CA VAL A 102 -3.16 5.45 -11.17
C VAL A 102 -2.54 6.77 -10.68
N GLY A 103 -1.24 6.73 -10.38
CA GLY A 103 -0.48 7.81 -9.76
C GLY A 103 -0.29 7.67 -8.25
N ASP A 104 -1.07 6.84 -7.57
CA ASP A 104 -0.94 6.64 -6.12
C ASP A 104 0.32 5.84 -5.75
N TYR A 105 0.91 6.14 -4.60
CA TYR A 105 2.02 5.40 -4.01
C TYR A 105 1.50 4.27 -3.12
N GLN A 106 1.50 3.05 -3.63
CA GLN A 106 1.02 1.85 -2.95
C GLN A 106 1.60 0.60 -3.60
N ASP A 107 1.54 -0.54 -2.91
CA ASP A 107 2.00 -1.82 -3.44
C ASP A 107 0.97 -2.46 -4.40
N CYS A 108 1.35 -3.58 -5.00
CA CYS A 108 0.53 -4.28 -5.97
C CYS A 108 -0.76 -4.86 -5.36
N THR A 109 -0.68 -5.37 -4.13
CA THR A 109 -1.79 -5.97 -3.41
C THR A 109 -2.80 -4.92 -2.97
N ALA A 110 -2.36 -3.76 -2.46
CA ALA A 110 -3.25 -2.67 -2.07
C ALA A 110 -4.08 -2.16 -3.25
N VAL A 111 -3.51 -2.09 -4.47
CA VAL A 111 -4.28 -1.71 -5.67
C VAL A 111 -5.47 -2.64 -5.87
N VAL A 112 -5.23 -3.96 -5.79
CA VAL A 112 -6.26 -4.99 -6.00
C VAL A 112 -7.26 -5.01 -4.83
N GLU A 113 -6.79 -4.95 -3.59
CA GLU A 113 -7.65 -4.91 -2.40
C GLU A 113 -8.57 -3.70 -2.39
N ARG A 114 -8.05 -2.51 -2.68
CA ARG A 114 -8.84 -1.27 -2.75
C ARG A 114 -9.82 -1.34 -3.91
N ALA A 115 -9.43 -1.89 -5.05
CA ALA A 115 -10.34 -2.09 -6.18
C ALA A 115 -11.48 -3.07 -5.82
N LEU A 116 -11.16 -4.19 -5.17
CA LEU A 116 -12.14 -5.17 -4.70
C LEU A 116 -13.10 -4.58 -3.65
N ARG A 117 -12.58 -3.74 -2.75
CA ARG A 117 -13.41 -3.01 -1.77
C ARG A 117 -14.32 -1.98 -2.42
N ALA A 118 -13.83 -1.29 -3.46
CA ALA A 118 -14.61 -0.30 -4.18
C ALA A 118 -15.83 -0.91 -4.88
N ILE A 119 -15.73 -2.17 -5.34
CA ILE A 119 -16.87 -2.91 -5.92
C ILE A 119 -17.72 -3.64 -4.88
N GLY A 120 -17.42 -3.50 -3.59
CA GLY A 120 -18.25 -4.00 -2.49
C GLY A 120 -17.80 -5.31 -1.86
N TYR A 121 -16.65 -5.89 -2.24
CA TYR A 121 -16.11 -7.04 -1.53
C TYR A 121 -15.44 -6.62 -0.21
N SER A 122 -15.71 -7.36 0.85
CA SER A 122 -14.93 -7.25 2.08
C SER A 122 -13.66 -8.09 1.94
N VAL A 123 -12.53 -7.42 1.70
CA VAL A 123 -11.20 -8.04 1.62
C VAL A 123 -10.33 -7.60 2.79
N GLY A 124 -9.49 -8.52 3.25
CA GLY A 124 -8.42 -8.25 4.21
C GLY A 124 -7.10 -7.96 3.49
N ASP A 125 -5.99 -8.24 4.17
CA ASP A 125 -4.64 -8.24 3.58
C ASP A 125 -4.46 -9.49 2.72
N LEU A 126 -4.40 -9.31 1.40
CA LEU A 126 -4.28 -10.35 0.40
C LEU A 126 -2.85 -10.35 -0.16
N GLY A 127 -2.27 -11.55 -0.28
CA GLY A 127 -0.95 -11.69 -0.90
C GLY A 127 -0.99 -11.73 -2.44
N THR A 128 0.12 -12.15 -3.03
CA THR A 128 0.28 -12.33 -4.49
C THR A 128 0.01 -13.77 -4.94
N ILE A 129 -0.83 -14.52 -4.21
CA ILE A 129 -1.13 -15.93 -4.49
C ILE A 129 -2.60 -16.07 -4.93
N PRO A 130 -2.89 -16.69 -6.10
CA PRO A 130 -4.25 -16.82 -6.63
C PRO A 130 -5.25 -17.46 -5.68
N SER A 131 -4.81 -18.42 -4.84
CA SER A 131 -5.69 -19.15 -3.91
C SER A 131 -6.43 -18.25 -2.92
N GLN A 132 -5.85 -17.09 -2.58
CA GLN A 132 -6.47 -16.11 -1.67
C GLN A 132 -7.64 -15.37 -2.32
N TYR A 133 -7.73 -15.36 -3.64
CA TYR A 133 -8.74 -14.63 -4.42
C TYR A 133 -9.89 -15.51 -4.90
N LEU A 134 -9.80 -16.83 -4.70
CA LEU A 134 -10.83 -17.79 -5.14
C LEU A 134 -12.17 -17.63 -4.39
N ALA A 135 -12.18 -16.91 -3.27
CA ALA A 135 -13.41 -16.50 -2.60
C ALA A 135 -14.21 -15.47 -3.42
N TYR A 136 -13.52 -14.63 -4.20
CA TYR A 136 -14.11 -13.53 -4.98
C TYR A 136 -14.30 -13.91 -6.47
N GLY A 137 -13.53 -14.89 -6.94
CA GLY A 137 -13.49 -15.26 -8.35
C GLY A 137 -13.31 -16.75 -8.61
N SER A 138 -13.03 -17.11 -9.86
CA SER A 138 -12.63 -18.43 -10.31
C SER A 138 -11.29 -18.38 -11.02
N LEU A 139 -10.49 -19.45 -10.88
CA LEU A 139 -9.22 -19.57 -11.58
C LEU A 139 -9.49 -19.82 -13.08
N VAL A 140 -8.86 -19.03 -13.93
CA VAL A 140 -8.87 -19.23 -15.38
C VAL A 140 -7.60 -19.97 -15.77
N THR A 141 -7.74 -21.16 -16.36
CA THR A 141 -6.62 -22.05 -16.67
C THR A 141 -6.17 -22.01 -18.12
N SER A 142 -6.97 -21.42 -19.01
CA SER A 142 -6.66 -21.24 -20.43
C SER A 142 -7.55 -20.20 -21.10
N GLY A 143 -7.14 -19.69 -22.26
CA GLY A 143 -7.94 -18.81 -23.13
C GLY A 143 -7.43 -17.37 -23.19
N GLY A 144 -8.32 -16.39 -23.26
CA GLY A 144 -7.96 -14.98 -23.30
C GLY A 144 -8.09 -14.27 -21.95
N TYR A 145 -7.44 -13.12 -21.82
CA TYR A 145 -7.63 -12.22 -20.68
C TYR A 145 -8.91 -11.42 -20.88
N ALA A 146 -9.73 -11.25 -19.84
CA ALA A 146 -10.89 -10.36 -19.86
C ALA A 146 -10.59 -9.14 -18.99
N PRO A 147 -10.94 -7.92 -19.42
CA PRO A 147 -10.85 -6.74 -18.56
C PRO A 147 -11.54 -7.02 -17.22
N GLY A 148 -10.85 -6.70 -16.13
CA GLY A 148 -11.22 -7.01 -14.74
C GLY A 148 -10.70 -8.35 -14.22
N ASP A 149 -9.92 -9.09 -15.01
CA ASP A 149 -9.14 -10.22 -14.52
C ASP A 149 -8.02 -9.75 -13.59
N ILE A 150 -7.78 -10.53 -12.54
CA ILE A 150 -6.64 -10.34 -11.64
C ILE A 150 -5.52 -11.25 -12.13
N LEU A 151 -4.39 -10.65 -12.50
CA LEU A 151 -3.21 -11.32 -13.05
C LEU A 151 -2.20 -11.56 -11.96
N PHE A 152 -1.59 -12.75 -11.94
CA PHE A 152 -0.67 -13.17 -10.90
C PHE A 152 0.69 -13.57 -11.45
N TRP A 153 1.72 -13.06 -10.80
CA TRP A 153 3.07 -13.62 -10.77
C TRP A 153 3.25 -14.19 -9.35
N PRO A 154 2.95 -15.48 -9.15
CA PRO A 154 2.80 -16.05 -7.82
C PRO A 154 3.99 -15.76 -6.90
N GLY A 155 3.71 -15.18 -5.74
CA GLY A 155 4.73 -14.82 -4.75
C GLY A 155 5.53 -13.55 -5.08
N SER A 156 5.27 -12.88 -6.20
CA SER A 156 6.06 -11.73 -6.66
C SER A 156 5.20 -10.49 -6.95
N HIS A 157 4.15 -10.61 -7.77
CA HIS A 157 3.39 -9.45 -8.24
C HIS A 157 1.93 -9.80 -8.53
N VAL A 158 1.05 -8.80 -8.47
CA VAL A 158 -0.35 -8.91 -8.88
C VAL A 158 -0.77 -7.62 -9.61
N ALA A 159 -1.67 -7.72 -10.58
CA ALA A 159 -2.17 -6.58 -11.33
C ALA A 159 -3.62 -6.78 -11.75
N VAL A 160 -4.33 -5.69 -12.07
CA VAL A 160 -5.70 -5.75 -12.62
C VAL A 160 -5.64 -5.53 -14.11
N TYR A 161 -6.07 -6.51 -14.91
CA TYR A 161 -6.14 -6.40 -16.36
C TYR A 161 -7.22 -5.41 -16.79
N ILE A 162 -6.91 -4.54 -17.74
CA ILE A 162 -7.83 -3.51 -18.24
C ILE A 162 -8.18 -3.68 -19.72
N GLY A 163 -7.62 -4.69 -20.39
CA GLY A 163 -7.77 -4.91 -21.82
C GLY A 163 -6.56 -4.45 -22.62
N ASN A 164 -6.53 -4.80 -23.91
CA ASN A 164 -5.52 -4.43 -24.90
C ASN A 164 -4.08 -4.77 -24.48
N GLY A 165 -3.86 -5.88 -23.77
CA GLY A 165 -2.55 -6.27 -23.27
C GLY A 165 -2.03 -5.37 -22.13
N GLN A 166 -2.90 -4.58 -21.49
CA GLN A 166 -2.53 -3.65 -20.43
C GLN A 166 -3.16 -4.04 -19.09
N ALA A 167 -2.45 -3.70 -18.00
CA ALA A 167 -2.92 -3.85 -16.65
C ALA A 167 -2.52 -2.66 -15.78
N VAL A 168 -3.23 -2.48 -14.65
CA VAL A 168 -2.84 -1.54 -13.60
C VAL A 168 -1.92 -2.27 -12.62
N HIS A 169 -0.69 -1.78 -12.49
CA HIS A 169 0.34 -2.31 -11.61
C HIS A 169 0.56 -1.34 -10.45
N GLY A 170 0.54 -1.85 -9.21
CA GLY A 170 1.01 -1.11 -8.03
C GLY A 170 2.51 -1.33 -7.78
N GLY A 171 3.14 -0.43 -7.03
CA GLY A 171 4.56 -0.52 -6.67
C GLY A 171 5.53 -0.37 -7.84
N TRP A 172 5.05 -0.02 -9.04
CA TRP A 172 5.86 0.12 -10.23
C TRP A 172 6.75 1.35 -10.13
N ASN A 173 8.04 1.13 -9.88
CA ASN A 173 8.98 2.20 -9.52
C ASN A 173 8.45 3.09 -8.37
N GLY A 174 7.66 2.49 -7.46
CA GLY A 174 7.04 3.16 -6.32
C GLY A 174 5.66 3.77 -6.57
N SER A 175 5.12 3.75 -7.79
CA SER A 175 3.79 4.31 -8.10
C SER A 175 2.86 3.29 -8.77
N THR A 176 1.58 3.61 -8.83
CA THR A 176 0.56 2.85 -9.56
C THR A 176 0.52 3.32 -11.00
N VAL A 177 0.73 2.42 -11.97
CA VAL A 177 0.81 2.77 -13.40
C VAL A 177 -0.02 1.81 -14.25
N VAL A 178 -0.33 2.25 -15.47
CA VAL A 178 -0.80 1.37 -16.54
C VAL A 178 0.40 0.93 -17.36
N ALA A 179 0.61 -0.38 -17.48
CA ALA A 179 1.71 -0.95 -18.25
C ALA A 179 1.27 -2.27 -18.91
N GLY A 180 2.15 -2.84 -19.75
CA GLY A 180 1.91 -4.11 -20.42
C GLY A 180 2.03 -5.32 -19.49
N LEU A 181 1.66 -6.50 -20.01
CA LEU A 181 1.72 -7.76 -19.25
C LEU A 181 3.13 -8.31 -19.04
N SER A 182 4.12 -7.86 -19.80
CA SER A 182 5.50 -8.28 -19.60
C SER A 182 6.15 -7.40 -18.53
N THR A 183 6.51 -8.01 -17.40
CA THR A 183 7.15 -7.33 -16.28
C THR A 183 8.56 -7.87 -16.03
N ILE A 184 9.27 -7.35 -15.04
CA ILE A 184 10.56 -7.91 -14.59
C ILE A 184 10.45 -9.38 -14.13
N HIS A 185 9.23 -9.85 -13.83
CA HIS A 185 8.93 -11.23 -13.42
C HIS A 185 8.45 -12.10 -14.60
N GLY A 186 8.51 -11.60 -15.83
CA GLY A 186 7.97 -12.25 -17.02
C GLY A 186 6.48 -12.00 -17.21
N TYR A 187 5.79 -12.97 -17.83
CA TYR A 187 4.33 -12.96 -18.02
C TYR A 187 3.58 -13.55 -16.84
N PRO A 188 2.31 -13.16 -16.61
CA PRO A 188 1.53 -13.72 -15.53
C PRO A 188 1.27 -15.21 -15.81
N SER A 189 1.35 -16.03 -14.76
CA SER A 189 1.19 -17.50 -14.88
C SER A 189 -0.12 -18.01 -14.29
N ALA A 190 -0.91 -17.13 -13.67
CA ALA A 190 -2.24 -17.45 -13.17
C ALA A 190 -3.16 -16.24 -13.27
N VAL A 191 -4.45 -16.51 -13.45
CA VAL A 191 -5.49 -15.49 -13.61
C VAL A 191 -6.71 -15.85 -12.78
N VAL A 192 -7.26 -14.90 -12.05
CA VAL A 192 -8.55 -15.05 -11.35
C VAL A 192 -9.54 -14.07 -11.93
N ARG A 193 -10.69 -14.59 -12.38
CA ARG A 193 -11.82 -13.81 -12.89
C ARG A 193 -12.89 -13.70 -11.82
N LEU A 194 -13.40 -12.49 -11.58
CA LEU A 194 -14.47 -12.27 -10.62
C LEU A 194 -15.78 -12.99 -11.02
N LYS A 195 -16.57 -13.37 -10.02
CA LYS A 195 -17.88 -14.03 -10.19
C LYS A 195 -19.03 -13.04 -10.23
#